data_AF-A0A0G1TK90-F1
#
_entry.id   AF-A0A0G1TK90-F1
#
_cell.length_a   1.000
_cell.length_b   1.000
_cell.length_c   1.000
_cell.angle_alpha   90.00
_cell.angle_beta   90.00
_cell.angle_gamma   90.00
#
_symmetry.space_group_name_H-M   'P 1'
#
loop_
_entity.id
_entity.type
_entity.pdbx_description
1 polymer ?
#
loop_
_entity_poly.entity_id
_entity_poly.type
_entity_poly.pdbx_seq_one_letter_code
_entity_poly.pdbx_strand_id
1 'polypeptide(L)'
;MYIKDESVNPYGTIKDRRNETIVKEALRLGVDKLTLITSGNNGYSLSKLISETGIKVTCIVGKTVSEEIYKKLSDVAYQVIKINLQDKILRPEEIVSFARERDDEVIWDVTNGYEESYGSVVNEILAKLPNVDYIVVPLGSGGVFVGMAEQLYRSSHNAKIIGIGPKANYDSFADKLSTPWSPYTKAIEGYERRGHTIIRLSESEIRKMYLHYRNICDCEPSASIVFAAPGYFKFKKGDNVVFVNSGNSETVKH
;
A
#
# COMPACT_ATOMS: atom_id res chain seq x y z
N MET A 1 16.84 -15.99 -3.61
CA MET A 1 15.79 -14.97 -3.82
C MET A 1 14.46 -15.62 -3.51
N TYR A 2 13.58 -14.90 -2.84
CA TYR A 2 12.31 -15.40 -2.32
C TYR A 2 11.19 -14.40 -2.63
N ILE A 3 9.95 -14.86 -2.71
CA ILE A 3 8.78 -13.99 -2.84
C ILE A 3 7.97 -14.07 -1.55
N LYS A 4 7.66 -12.90 -0.98
CA LYS A 4 6.63 -12.75 0.05
C LYS A 4 5.36 -12.32 -0.66
N ASP A 5 4.49 -13.29 -0.88
CA ASP A 5 3.25 -13.09 -1.64
C ASP A 5 2.13 -12.61 -0.73
N GLU A 6 1.71 -11.35 -0.89
CA GLU A 6 0.59 -10.74 -0.18
C GLU A 6 -0.68 -10.68 -1.07
N SER A 7 -0.62 -11.23 -2.28
CA SER A 7 -1.80 -11.45 -3.13
C SER A 7 -2.73 -12.56 -2.61
N VAL A 8 -2.23 -13.39 -1.69
CA VAL A 8 -2.98 -14.47 -1.04
C VAL A 8 -3.78 -14.02 0.18
N ASN A 9 -3.67 -12.75 0.58
CA ASN A 9 -4.50 -12.19 1.64
C ASN A 9 -5.99 -12.21 1.21
N PRO A 10 -6.95 -12.16 2.15
CA PRO A 10 -8.38 -12.34 1.85
C PRO A 10 -8.94 -11.45 0.73
N TYR A 11 -8.41 -10.24 0.55
CA TYR A 11 -8.82 -9.29 -0.50
C TYR A 11 -7.68 -8.96 -1.47
N GLY A 12 -6.68 -9.85 -1.57
CA GLY A 12 -5.68 -9.85 -2.62
C GLY A 12 -4.59 -8.79 -2.47
N THR A 13 -4.40 -8.23 -1.27
CA THR A 13 -3.44 -7.14 -1.08
C THR A 13 -2.81 -7.09 0.30
N ILE A 14 -1.59 -6.56 0.38
CA ILE A 14 -0.92 -6.22 1.64
C ILE A 14 -1.71 -5.21 2.49
N LYS A 15 -2.65 -4.45 1.90
CA LYS A 15 -3.48 -3.48 2.64
C LYS A 15 -4.38 -4.14 3.68
N ASP A 16 -4.72 -5.42 3.50
CA ASP A 16 -5.49 -6.22 4.46
C ASP A 16 -4.86 -6.16 5.86
N ARG A 17 -3.52 -6.25 5.93
CA ARG A 17 -2.76 -6.24 7.19
C ARG A 17 -3.05 -5.01 8.04
N ARG A 18 -3.05 -3.81 7.44
CA ARG A 18 -3.32 -2.58 8.21
C ARG A 18 -4.82 -2.41 8.46
N ASN A 19 -5.65 -2.81 7.51
CA ASN A 19 -7.09 -2.61 7.60
C ASN A 19 -7.73 -3.49 8.68
N GLU A 20 -7.19 -4.69 8.92
CA GLU A 20 -7.59 -5.52 10.07
C GLU A 20 -7.39 -4.78 11.41
N THR A 21 -6.25 -4.10 11.59
CA THR A 21 -5.99 -3.27 12.78
C THR A 21 -6.98 -2.12 12.88
N ILE A 22 -7.18 -1.37 11.79
CA ILE A 22 -8.11 -0.23 11.74
C ILE A 22 -9.52 -0.68 12.13
N VAL A 23 -10.02 -1.77 11.54
CA VAL A 23 -11.38 -2.29 11.79
C VAL A 23 -11.53 -2.69 13.25
N LYS A 24 -10.55 -3.41 13.81
CA LYS A 24 -10.57 -3.83 15.21
C LYS A 24 -10.64 -2.63 16.16
N GLU A 25 -9.86 -1.58 15.90
CA GLU A 25 -9.88 -0.38 16.74
C GLU A 25 -11.13 0.46 16.58
N ALA A 26 -11.62 0.61 15.35
CA ALA A 26 -12.84 1.33 15.03
C ALA A 26 -14.06 0.70 15.73
N LEU A 27 -14.16 -0.63 15.70
CA LEU A 27 -15.21 -1.38 16.42
C LEU A 27 -15.09 -1.20 17.93
N ARG A 28 -13.87 -1.26 18.48
CA ARG A 28 -13.62 -1.09 19.91
C ARG A 28 -14.00 0.30 20.41
N LEU A 29 -13.80 1.33 19.58
CA LEU A 29 -14.05 2.73 19.94
C LEU A 29 -15.41 3.26 19.49
N GLY A 30 -16.24 2.44 18.83
CA GLY A 30 -17.59 2.84 18.40
C GLY A 30 -17.58 3.93 17.32
N VAL A 31 -16.68 3.81 16.34
CA VAL A 31 -16.60 4.75 15.20
C VAL A 31 -17.78 4.55 14.28
N ASP A 32 -18.42 5.64 13.83
CA ASP A 32 -19.55 5.56 12.89
C ASP A 32 -19.10 5.38 11.44
N LYS A 33 -18.03 6.08 11.05
CA LYS A 33 -17.54 6.09 9.67
C LYS A 33 -16.02 6.10 9.57
N LEU A 34 -15.51 5.41 8.56
CA LEU A 34 -14.13 5.51 8.10
C LEU A 34 -14.10 6.20 6.75
N THR A 35 -13.15 7.11 6.56
CA THR A 35 -12.92 7.75 5.27
C THR A 35 -11.46 7.71 4.89
N LEU A 36 -11.17 7.62 3.59
CA LEU A 36 -9.81 7.55 3.09
C LEU A 36 -9.70 8.01 1.65
N ILE A 37 -8.56 8.60 1.32
CA ILE A 37 -8.10 8.74 -0.06
C ILE A 37 -7.49 7.39 -0.50
N THR A 38 -7.95 6.87 -1.63
CA THR A 38 -7.53 5.55 -2.13
C THR A 38 -7.42 5.52 -3.65
N SER A 39 -6.46 4.73 -4.14
CA SER A 39 -6.32 4.36 -5.56
C SER A 39 -7.00 3.01 -5.86
N GLY A 40 -7.60 2.34 -4.88
CA GLY A 40 -8.31 1.07 -5.05
C GLY A 40 -8.16 0.17 -3.82
N ASN A 41 -7.06 -0.60 -3.77
CA ASN A 41 -6.85 -1.75 -2.88
C ASN A 41 -7.18 -1.45 -1.41
N ASN A 42 -6.74 -0.28 -0.93
CA ASN A 42 -6.94 0.12 0.45
C ASN A 42 -8.42 0.30 0.79
N GLY A 43 -9.18 1.00 -0.07
CA GLY A 43 -10.62 1.21 0.09
C GLY A 43 -11.43 -0.06 -0.14
N TYR A 44 -11.04 -0.88 -1.11
CA TYR A 44 -11.70 -2.16 -1.36
C TYR A 44 -11.57 -3.11 -0.17
N SER A 45 -10.33 -3.35 0.29
CA SER A 45 -10.02 -4.16 1.46
C SER A 45 -10.75 -3.67 2.72
N LEU A 46 -10.69 -2.35 3.01
CA LEU A 46 -11.34 -1.78 4.19
C LEU A 46 -12.87 -1.94 4.15
N SER A 47 -13.48 -1.66 3.00
CA SER A 47 -14.94 -1.78 2.83
C SER A 47 -15.41 -3.23 2.94
N LYS A 48 -14.62 -4.18 2.43
CA LYS A 48 -14.91 -5.61 2.54
C LYS A 48 -14.75 -6.16 3.96
N LEU A 49 -13.74 -5.70 4.71
CA LEU A 49 -13.54 -6.12 6.11
C LEU A 49 -14.67 -5.67 7.03
N ILE A 50 -15.35 -4.57 6.69
CA ILE A 50 -16.30 -3.90 7.58
C ILE A 50 -17.76 -4.09 7.15
N SER A 51 -18.00 -4.84 6.05
CA SER A 51 -19.32 -4.99 5.42
C SER A 51 -20.39 -5.64 6.31
N GLU A 52 -19.98 -6.40 7.32
CA GLU A 52 -20.89 -7.06 8.28
C GLU A 52 -21.01 -6.28 9.60
N THR A 53 -20.56 -5.02 9.61
CA THR A 53 -20.61 -4.14 10.78
C THR A 53 -21.56 -2.97 10.55
N GLY A 54 -21.78 -2.14 11.58
CA GLY A 54 -22.52 -0.88 11.45
C GLY A 54 -21.70 0.31 10.92
N ILE A 55 -20.39 0.13 10.71
CA ILE A 55 -19.47 1.22 10.34
C ILE A 55 -19.48 1.41 8.82
N LYS A 56 -19.67 2.66 8.37
CA LYS A 56 -19.70 3.00 6.93
C LYS A 56 -18.31 3.39 6.41
N VAL A 57 -18.02 3.11 5.14
CA VAL A 57 -16.76 3.52 4.49
C VAL A 57 -17.01 4.48 3.34
N THR A 58 -16.39 5.66 3.40
CA THR A 58 -16.38 6.65 2.31
C THR A 58 -15.01 6.68 1.64
N CYS A 59 -14.95 6.19 0.40
CA CYS A 59 -13.74 6.21 -0.43
C CYS A 59 -13.66 7.50 -1.25
N ILE A 60 -12.62 8.30 -1.03
CA ILE A 60 -12.29 9.45 -1.88
C ILE A 60 -11.27 9.00 -2.93
N VAL A 61 -11.59 9.22 -4.20
CA VAL A 61 -10.77 8.81 -5.34
C VAL A 61 -10.48 9.99 -6.25
N GLY A 62 -9.37 9.94 -6.99
CA GLY A 62 -9.08 10.94 -8.01
C GLY A 62 -10.10 10.92 -9.15
N LYS A 63 -10.39 12.07 -9.77
CA LYS A 63 -11.25 12.13 -10.97
C LYS A 63 -10.76 11.26 -12.13
N THR A 64 -9.46 10.99 -12.20
CA THR A 64 -8.82 10.16 -13.22
C THR A 64 -8.84 8.66 -12.90
N VAL A 65 -9.46 8.24 -11.78
CA VAL A 65 -9.62 6.82 -11.44
C VAL A 65 -10.29 6.07 -12.58
N SER A 66 -9.86 4.83 -12.85
CA SER A 66 -10.51 4.03 -13.89
C SER A 66 -11.94 3.69 -13.50
N GLU A 67 -12.82 3.57 -14.50
CA GLU A 67 -14.22 3.19 -14.27
C GLU A 67 -14.36 1.81 -13.63
N GLU A 68 -13.41 0.91 -13.90
CA GLU A 68 -13.35 -0.40 -13.27
C GLU A 68 -13.09 -0.32 -11.76
N ILE A 69 -12.10 0.48 -11.34
CA ILE A 69 -11.81 0.67 -9.91
C ILE A 69 -12.98 1.39 -9.24
N TYR A 70 -13.53 2.42 -9.90
CA TYR A 70 -14.68 3.15 -9.38
C TYR A 70 -15.89 2.23 -9.15
N LYS A 71 -16.21 1.38 -10.13
CA LYS A 71 -17.30 0.40 -10.01
C LYS A 71 -17.06 -0.57 -8.86
N LYS A 72 -15.87 -1.20 -8.80
CA LYS A 72 -15.53 -2.13 -7.71
C LYS A 72 -15.65 -1.50 -6.33
N LEU A 73 -15.20 -0.25 -6.17
CA LEU A 73 -15.34 0.47 -4.91
C LEU A 73 -16.80 0.79 -4.62
N SER A 74 -17.58 1.18 -5.63
CA SER A 74 -19.01 1.50 -5.49
C SER A 74 -19.84 0.27 -5.11
N ASP A 75 -19.39 -0.93 -5.49
CA ASP A 75 -20.05 -2.20 -5.13
C ASP A 75 -19.87 -2.57 -3.64
N VAL A 76 -18.85 -2.03 -2.96
CA VAL A 76 -18.48 -2.46 -1.59
C VAL A 76 -18.49 -1.34 -0.55
N ALA A 77 -18.18 -0.11 -0.95
CA ALA A 77 -18.13 1.05 -0.06
C ALA A 77 -19.51 1.65 0.14
N TYR A 78 -19.73 2.32 1.27
CA TYR A 78 -20.96 3.08 1.50
C TYR A 78 -21.08 4.25 0.52
N GLN A 79 -19.95 4.91 0.23
CA GLN A 79 -19.90 6.02 -0.70
C GLN A 79 -18.54 6.10 -1.40
N VAL A 80 -18.54 6.48 -2.68
CA VAL A 80 -17.33 6.80 -3.45
C VAL A 80 -17.43 8.21 -3.99
N ILE A 81 -16.46 9.07 -3.68
CA ILE A 81 -16.45 10.48 -4.04
C ILE A 81 -15.27 10.77 -4.98
N LYS A 82 -15.55 11.26 -6.19
CA LYS A 82 -14.52 11.68 -7.16
C LYS A 82 -14.09 13.12 -6.90
N ILE A 83 -12.84 13.35 -6.52
CA ILE A 83 -12.24 14.68 -6.27
C ILE A 83 -11.07 14.92 -7.22
N ASN A 84 -10.84 16.19 -7.61
CA ASN A 84 -9.60 16.54 -8.31
C ASN A 84 -8.45 16.60 -7.28
N LEU A 85 -7.70 15.50 -7.17
CA LEU A 85 -6.57 15.35 -6.25
C LEU A 85 -5.23 15.82 -6.86
N GLN A 86 -5.20 16.22 -8.13
CA GLN A 86 -3.98 16.69 -8.78
C GLN A 86 -3.62 18.12 -8.35
N ASP A 87 -4.64 18.97 -8.20
CA ASP A 87 -4.47 20.41 -7.92
C ASP A 87 -4.55 20.76 -6.43
N LYS A 88 -4.87 19.80 -5.56
CA LYS A 88 -5.11 20.05 -4.14
C LYS A 88 -4.75 18.86 -3.26
N ILE A 89 -3.93 19.15 -2.24
CA ILE A 89 -3.74 18.26 -1.10
C ILE A 89 -4.91 18.51 -0.13
N LEU A 90 -5.71 17.47 0.13
CA LEU A 90 -6.80 17.55 1.11
C LEU A 90 -6.25 17.42 2.52
N ARG A 91 -6.69 18.31 3.41
CA ARG A 91 -6.40 18.19 4.85
C ARG A 91 -7.34 17.16 5.51
N PRO A 92 -6.95 16.55 6.64
CA PRO A 92 -7.79 15.56 7.33
C PRO A 92 -9.21 16.06 7.62
N GLU A 93 -9.39 17.32 8.00
CA GLU A 93 -10.71 17.90 8.29
C GLU A 93 -11.60 17.94 7.04
N GLU A 94 -11.01 18.18 5.87
CA GLU A 94 -11.74 18.19 4.60
C GLU A 94 -12.14 16.77 4.20
N ILE A 95 -11.25 15.79 4.37
CA ILE A 95 -11.52 14.37 4.13
C ILE A 95 -12.69 13.92 5.02
N VAL A 96 -12.63 14.22 6.32
CA VAL A 96 -13.72 13.93 7.28
C VAL A 96 -15.02 14.62 6.87
N SER A 97 -14.96 15.88 6.43
CA SER A 97 -16.16 16.63 6.03
C SER A 97 -16.91 15.98 4.85
N PHE A 98 -16.20 15.33 3.93
CA PHE A 98 -16.82 14.64 2.80
C PHE A 98 -17.65 13.42 3.20
N ALA A 99 -17.35 12.80 4.35
CA ALA A 99 -18.09 11.64 4.87
C ALA A 99 -19.20 12.00 5.86
N ARG A 100 -19.23 13.25 6.34
CA ARG A 100 -20.13 13.70 7.40
C ARG A 100 -21.55 13.94 6.86
N GLU A 101 -22.52 13.29 7.51
CA GLU A 101 -23.96 13.49 7.27
C GLU A 101 -24.65 14.12 8.49
N ARG A 102 -24.11 13.91 9.70
CA ARG A 102 -24.60 14.51 10.95
C ARG A 102 -23.45 15.03 11.81
N ASP A 103 -23.73 16.00 12.66
CA ASP A 103 -22.72 16.65 13.51
C ASP A 103 -22.20 15.73 14.63
N ASP A 104 -22.99 14.73 15.04
CA ASP A 104 -22.67 13.80 16.12
C ASP A 104 -21.80 12.61 15.70
N GLU A 105 -21.51 12.45 14.39
CA GLU A 105 -20.75 11.31 13.89
C GLU A 105 -19.26 11.36 14.27
N VAL A 106 -18.78 10.23 14.80
CA VAL A 106 -17.36 9.93 14.98
C VAL A 106 -16.81 9.36 13.68
N ILE A 107 -15.99 10.16 13.00
CA ILE A 107 -15.45 9.83 11.68
C ILE A 107 -13.93 9.85 11.75
N TRP A 108 -13.29 8.78 11.28
CA TRP A 108 -11.84 8.72 11.18
C TRP A 108 -11.37 8.85 9.74
N ASP A 109 -10.43 9.77 9.50
CA ASP A 109 -9.58 9.73 8.31
C ASP A 109 -8.48 8.68 8.52
N VAL A 110 -8.56 7.60 7.75
CA VAL A 110 -7.61 6.48 7.76
C VAL A 110 -6.82 6.42 6.46
N THR A 111 -6.63 7.56 5.77
CA THR A 111 -5.76 7.64 4.59
C THR A 111 -4.33 7.18 4.93
N ASN A 112 -3.79 7.70 6.04
CA ASN A 112 -2.46 7.39 6.56
C ASN A 112 -2.54 6.81 7.99
N GLY A 113 -1.40 6.41 8.54
CA GLY A 113 -1.31 5.72 9.83
C GLY A 113 -1.37 4.20 9.71
N TYR A 114 -1.19 3.55 10.86
CA TYR A 114 -1.24 2.10 11.05
C TYR A 114 -0.14 1.31 10.32
N GLU A 115 0.94 1.99 9.89
CA GLU A 115 2.08 1.37 9.21
C GLU A 115 2.78 0.29 10.05
N GLU A 116 2.73 0.38 11.38
CA GLU A 116 3.25 -0.65 12.29
C GLU A 116 2.63 -2.02 12.05
N SER A 117 1.42 -2.07 11.47
CA SER A 117 0.75 -3.32 11.09
C SER A 117 1.54 -4.12 10.04
N TYR A 118 2.33 -3.44 9.19
CA TYR A 118 3.21 -4.11 8.22
C TYR A 118 4.41 -4.79 8.88
N GLY A 119 4.67 -4.54 10.18
CA GLY A 119 5.66 -5.28 10.95
C GLY A 119 5.33 -6.78 11.05
N SER A 120 4.05 -7.16 10.97
CA SER A 120 3.64 -8.58 10.90
C SER A 120 4.29 -9.31 9.71
N VAL A 121 4.36 -8.65 8.54
CA VAL A 121 4.99 -9.19 7.33
C VAL A 121 6.48 -9.43 7.54
N VAL A 122 7.18 -8.51 8.23
CA VAL A 122 8.60 -8.69 8.60
C VAL A 122 8.76 -9.88 9.55
N ASN A 123 7.91 -10.01 10.58
CA ASN A 123 7.97 -11.12 11.51
C ASN A 123 7.78 -12.48 10.81
N GLU A 124 6.83 -12.55 9.86
CA GLU A 124 6.63 -13.75 9.03
C GLU A 124 7.87 -14.07 8.16
N ILE A 125 8.53 -13.05 7.61
CA ILE A 125 9.78 -13.21 6.87
C ILE A 125 10.89 -13.73 7.79
N LEU A 126 11.11 -13.09 8.94
CA LEU A 126 12.18 -13.45 9.88
C LEU A 126 11.96 -14.84 10.50
N ALA A 127 10.72 -15.26 10.69
CA ALA A 127 10.40 -16.61 11.17
C ALA A 127 10.83 -17.71 10.18
N LYS A 128 10.78 -17.43 8.87
CA LYS A 128 11.14 -18.39 7.81
C LYS A 128 12.56 -18.22 7.28
N LEU A 129 13.08 -17.00 7.31
CA LEU A 129 14.38 -16.61 6.78
C LEU A 129 15.05 -15.62 7.74
N PRO A 130 15.56 -16.09 8.90
CA PRO A 130 16.15 -15.23 9.93
C PRO A 130 17.41 -14.49 9.50
N ASN A 131 18.01 -14.88 8.37
CA ASN A 131 19.22 -14.30 7.80
C ASN A 131 18.93 -13.54 6.50
N VAL A 132 17.75 -12.92 6.38
CA VAL A 132 17.41 -12.05 5.25
C VAL A 132 18.33 -10.83 5.21
N ASP A 133 18.90 -10.54 4.05
CA ASP A 133 19.79 -9.38 3.87
C ASP A 133 19.01 -8.18 3.33
N TYR A 134 18.06 -8.44 2.42
CA TYR A 134 17.30 -7.40 1.73
C TYR A 134 15.82 -7.75 1.60
N ILE A 135 14.96 -6.77 1.83
CA ILE A 135 13.53 -6.83 1.53
C ILE A 135 13.21 -5.76 0.50
N VAL A 136 12.67 -6.15 -0.65
CA VAL A 136 12.29 -5.26 -1.74
C VAL A 136 10.79 -5.03 -1.69
N VAL A 137 10.36 -3.77 -1.63
CA VAL A 137 8.95 -3.39 -1.48
C VAL A 137 8.52 -2.34 -2.51
N PRO A 138 7.26 -2.34 -2.95
CA PRO A 138 6.71 -1.22 -3.69
C PRO A 138 6.62 0.02 -2.81
N LEU A 139 6.86 1.18 -3.40
CA LEU A 139 6.94 2.47 -2.74
C LEU A 139 5.97 3.46 -3.40
N GLY A 140 4.77 3.51 -2.86
CA GLY A 140 3.79 4.59 -3.09
C GLY A 140 3.98 5.69 -2.04
N SER A 141 2.98 5.89 -1.18
CA SER A 141 3.12 6.81 -0.06
C SER A 141 4.27 6.43 0.88
N GLY A 142 4.57 5.15 1.03
CA GLY A 142 5.71 4.68 1.84
C GLY A 142 5.35 4.06 3.18
N GLY A 143 4.05 3.94 3.52
CA GLY A 143 3.64 3.26 4.75
C GLY A 143 4.17 1.82 4.85
N VAL A 144 4.18 1.05 3.75
CA VAL A 144 4.76 -0.30 3.73
C VAL A 144 6.27 -0.26 4.03
N PHE A 145 7.01 0.62 3.35
CA PHE A 145 8.44 0.79 3.55
C PHE A 145 8.77 1.18 5.00
N VAL A 146 8.11 2.21 5.53
CA VAL A 146 8.36 2.72 6.89
C VAL A 146 7.98 1.70 7.94
N GLY A 147 6.79 1.08 7.82
CA GLY A 147 6.34 0.06 8.78
C GLY A 147 7.28 -1.13 8.87
N MET A 148 7.74 -1.63 7.71
CA MET A 148 8.70 -2.73 7.69
C MET A 148 10.10 -2.29 8.18
N ALA A 149 10.55 -1.08 7.85
CA ALA A 149 11.86 -0.58 8.29
C ALA A 149 11.90 -0.38 9.81
N GLU A 150 10.82 0.15 10.38
CA GLU A 150 10.63 0.30 11.83
C GLU A 150 10.66 -1.06 12.52
N GLN A 151 9.99 -2.09 11.95
CA GLN A 151 10.00 -3.42 12.55
C GLN A 151 11.39 -4.08 12.52
N LEU A 152 12.16 -3.90 11.45
CA LEU A 152 13.55 -4.37 11.41
C LEU A 152 14.40 -3.66 12.48
N TYR A 153 14.21 -2.35 12.67
CA TYR A 153 14.88 -1.61 13.73
C TYR A 153 14.49 -2.12 15.13
N ARG A 154 13.19 -2.29 15.40
CA ARG A 154 12.69 -2.80 16.69
C ARG A 154 13.15 -4.21 17.02
N SER A 155 13.33 -5.06 16.00
CA SER A 155 13.86 -6.41 16.16
C SER A 155 15.38 -6.48 16.20
N SER A 156 16.08 -5.33 16.15
CA SER A 156 17.55 -5.26 16.04
C SER A 156 18.10 -6.07 14.86
N HIS A 157 17.34 -6.17 13.78
CA HIS A 157 17.69 -6.94 12.60
C HIS A 157 18.40 -6.05 11.57
N ASN A 158 19.49 -6.56 10.97
CA ASN A 158 20.39 -5.76 10.12
C ASN A 158 19.96 -5.63 8.66
N ALA A 159 18.90 -6.35 8.24
CA ALA A 159 18.39 -6.31 6.87
C ALA A 159 18.07 -4.89 6.41
N LYS A 160 18.22 -4.64 5.10
CA LYS A 160 17.89 -3.36 4.49
C LYS A 160 16.67 -3.47 3.60
N ILE A 161 15.92 -2.38 3.52
CA ILE A 161 14.75 -2.29 2.64
C ILE A 161 15.14 -1.54 1.38
N ILE A 162 14.73 -2.08 0.24
CA ILE A 162 14.83 -1.45 -1.07
C ILE A 162 13.41 -1.08 -1.51
N GLY A 163 13.07 0.21 -1.43
CA GLY A 163 11.79 0.73 -1.90
C GLY A 163 11.85 1.06 -3.38
N ILE A 164 10.94 0.53 -4.18
CA ILE A 164 10.88 0.82 -5.63
C ILE A 164 9.60 1.56 -5.92
N GLY A 165 9.65 2.68 -6.63
CA GLY A 165 8.45 3.44 -7.01
C GLY A 165 8.59 4.08 -8.39
N PRO A 166 7.52 4.69 -8.93
CA PRO A 166 7.61 5.45 -10.17
C PRO A 166 8.41 6.74 -9.99
N LYS A 167 9.03 7.22 -11.08
CA LYS A 167 9.58 8.57 -11.20
C LYS A 167 8.49 9.64 -11.27
N ALA A 168 7.36 9.30 -11.90
CA ALA A 168 6.21 10.18 -11.99
C ALA A 168 5.46 10.17 -10.66
N ASN A 169 5.13 11.36 -10.15
CA ASN A 169 4.30 11.51 -8.95
C ASN A 169 2.80 11.45 -9.26
N TYR A 170 2.44 11.59 -10.54
CA TYR A 170 1.07 11.58 -11.07
C TYR A 170 1.01 10.61 -12.25
N ASP A 171 -0.14 9.92 -12.39
CA ASP A 171 -0.51 9.13 -13.57
C ASP A 171 0.55 8.11 -14.04
N SER A 172 0.84 7.13 -13.19
CA SER A 172 1.69 5.97 -13.51
C SER A 172 0.89 4.73 -13.92
N PHE A 173 1.48 3.87 -14.75
CA PHE A 173 1.00 2.51 -14.98
C PHE A 173 0.98 1.67 -13.69
N ALA A 174 1.88 1.99 -12.73
CA ALA A 174 1.77 1.55 -11.35
C ALA A 174 0.87 2.53 -10.56
N ASP A 175 -0.39 2.60 -10.94
CA ASP A 175 -1.37 3.59 -10.46
C ASP A 175 -1.46 3.63 -8.92
N LYS A 176 -1.36 2.47 -8.25
CA LYS A 176 -1.42 2.36 -6.78
C LYS A 176 -0.26 3.02 -6.05
N LEU A 177 0.81 3.38 -6.77
CA LEU A 177 1.99 4.03 -6.22
C LEU A 177 2.05 5.53 -6.55
N SER A 178 1.15 6.02 -7.40
CA SER A 178 1.05 7.44 -7.71
C SER A 178 0.65 8.21 -6.45
N THR A 179 1.60 8.96 -5.89
CA THR A 179 1.42 9.66 -4.63
C THR A 179 2.01 11.06 -4.70
N PRO A 180 1.18 12.09 -4.99
CA PRO A 180 1.64 13.48 -5.10
C PRO A 180 2.30 14.02 -3.82
N TRP A 181 1.81 13.54 -2.68
CA TRP A 181 2.29 13.92 -1.36
C TRP A 181 2.31 12.72 -0.43
N SER A 182 3.38 12.60 0.35
CA SER A 182 3.55 11.55 1.35
C SER A 182 3.93 12.14 2.70
N PRO A 183 3.22 11.77 3.80
CA PRO A 183 3.65 12.12 5.16
C PRO A 183 4.93 11.40 5.58
N TYR A 184 5.32 10.33 4.86
CA TYR A 184 6.44 9.47 5.20
C TYR A 184 7.78 9.94 4.61
N THR A 185 7.79 11.02 3.83
CA THR A 185 8.99 11.51 3.11
C THR A 185 10.20 11.69 4.05
N LYS A 186 10.02 12.33 5.20
CA LYS A 186 11.09 12.53 6.19
C LYS A 186 11.55 11.25 6.87
N ALA A 187 10.64 10.31 7.11
CA ALA A 187 10.98 9.00 7.65
C ALA A 187 11.82 8.21 6.63
N ILE A 188 11.41 8.20 5.35
CA ILE A 188 12.16 7.56 4.25
C ILE A 188 13.57 8.13 4.15
N GLU A 189 13.73 9.47 4.10
CA GLU A 189 15.05 10.12 4.09
C GLU A 189 15.92 9.68 5.30
N GLY A 190 15.29 9.52 6.46
CA GLY A 190 15.95 9.02 7.68
C GLY A 190 16.45 7.58 7.54
N TYR A 191 15.66 6.72 6.92
CA TYR A 191 16.03 5.33 6.65
C TYR A 191 17.07 5.21 5.54
N GLU A 192 17.06 6.06 4.51
CA GLU A 192 18.13 6.10 3.50
C GLU A 192 19.49 6.39 4.13
N ARG A 193 19.56 7.34 5.07
CA ARG A 193 20.78 7.61 5.86
C ARG A 193 21.24 6.42 6.70
N ARG A 194 20.36 5.46 6.98
CA ARG A 194 20.65 4.20 7.69
C ARG A 194 20.95 3.04 6.74
N GLY A 195 21.14 3.30 5.45
CA GLY A 195 21.53 2.32 4.43
C GLY A 195 20.38 1.61 3.73
N HIS A 196 19.13 2.06 3.90
CA HIS A 196 18.03 1.64 3.04
C HIS A 196 18.15 2.33 1.67
N THR A 197 17.50 1.81 0.63
CA THR A 197 17.67 2.31 -0.73
C THR A 197 16.32 2.57 -1.40
N ILE A 198 16.25 3.64 -2.19
CA ILE A 198 15.08 3.97 -3.02
C ILE A 198 15.48 3.92 -4.50
N ILE A 199 14.69 3.20 -5.29
CA ILE A 199 14.84 3.09 -6.75
C ILE A 199 13.61 3.70 -7.40
N ARG A 200 13.81 4.50 -8.45
CA ARG A 200 12.75 5.15 -9.21
C ARG A 200 12.75 4.68 -10.65
N LEU A 201 11.65 4.07 -11.08
CA LEU A 201 11.46 3.53 -12.43
C LEU A 201 10.69 4.50 -13.34
N SER A 202 11.03 4.49 -14.61
CA SER A 202 10.23 5.10 -15.68
C SER A 202 9.04 4.22 -16.06
N GLU A 203 8.06 4.81 -16.75
CA GLU A 203 6.85 4.10 -17.19
C GLU A 203 7.14 2.90 -18.11
N SER A 204 8.15 3.01 -18.97
CA SER A 204 8.56 1.90 -19.84
C SER A 204 9.16 0.74 -19.04
N GLU A 205 9.94 1.03 -18.01
CA GLU A 205 10.51 0.03 -17.09
C GLU A 205 9.42 -0.66 -16.28
N ILE A 206 8.45 0.09 -15.74
CA ILE A 206 7.30 -0.46 -15.00
C ILE A 206 6.48 -1.39 -15.90
N ARG A 207 6.12 -0.95 -17.11
CA ARG A 207 5.38 -1.77 -18.08
C ARG A 207 6.14 -3.03 -18.44
N LYS A 208 7.45 -2.94 -18.65
CA LYS A 208 8.31 -4.09 -18.93
C LYS A 208 8.29 -5.10 -17.79
N MET A 209 8.38 -4.65 -16.53
CA MET A 209 8.30 -5.55 -15.37
C MET A 209 6.97 -6.27 -15.31
N TYR A 210 5.87 -5.54 -15.39
CA TYR A 210 4.54 -6.13 -15.34
C TYR A 210 4.31 -7.14 -16.48
N LEU A 211 4.61 -6.78 -17.73
CA LEU A 211 4.43 -7.69 -18.87
C LEU A 211 5.27 -8.96 -18.77
N HIS A 212 6.46 -8.89 -18.17
CA HIS A 212 7.31 -10.05 -17.97
C HIS A 212 6.81 -10.94 -16.83
N TYR A 213 6.41 -10.35 -15.70
CA TYR A 213 6.13 -11.10 -14.47
C TYR A 213 4.66 -11.48 -14.27
N ARG A 214 3.70 -10.87 -14.99
CA ARG A 214 2.27 -11.19 -14.89
C ARG A 214 1.90 -12.66 -15.16
N ASN A 215 2.76 -13.39 -15.87
CA ASN A 215 2.59 -14.82 -16.16
C ASN A 215 3.42 -15.73 -15.25
N ILE A 216 4.23 -15.15 -14.35
CA ILE A 216 5.12 -15.85 -13.42
C ILE A 216 4.57 -15.77 -12.00
N CYS A 217 4.04 -14.60 -11.62
CA CYS A 217 3.47 -14.29 -10.33
C CYS A 217 2.14 -13.57 -10.55
N ASP A 218 1.14 -13.91 -9.73
CA ASP A 218 -0.14 -13.22 -9.76
C ASP A 218 0.04 -11.84 -9.13
N CYS A 219 0.28 -10.82 -9.96
CA CYS A 219 0.68 -9.49 -9.49
C CYS A 219 0.08 -8.39 -10.37
N GLU A 220 -0.35 -7.30 -9.72
CA GLU A 220 -0.72 -6.07 -10.41
C GLU A 220 0.52 -5.27 -10.85
N PRO A 221 0.40 -4.28 -11.75
CA PRO A 221 1.53 -3.46 -12.18
C PRO A 221 2.35 -2.87 -11.04
N SER A 222 1.67 -2.32 -10.02
CA SER A 222 2.30 -1.73 -8.83
C SER A 222 3.07 -2.73 -7.98
N ALA A 223 2.66 -3.99 -7.93
CA ALA A 223 3.37 -5.03 -7.19
C ALA A 223 4.58 -5.55 -7.98
N SER A 224 4.45 -5.65 -9.32
CA SER A 224 5.50 -6.20 -10.19
C SER A 224 6.82 -5.42 -10.21
N ILE A 225 6.80 -4.14 -9.82
CA ILE A 225 7.98 -3.28 -9.92
C ILE A 225 9.14 -3.72 -9.04
N VAL A 226 8.88 -4.48 -7.96
CA VAL A 226 9.92 -4.98 -7.07
C VAL A 226 10.92 -5.84 -7.82
N PHE A 227 10.49 -6.52 -8.88
CA PHE A 227 11.34 -7.39 -9.67
C PHE A 227 12.35 -6.63 -10.54
N ALA A 228 12.28 -5.30 -10.60
CA ALA A 228 13.31 -4.47 -11.22
C ALA A 228 14.60 -4.41 -10.40
N ALA A 229 14.57 -4.71 -9.09
CA ALA A 229 15.70 -4.48 -8.19
C ALA A 229 17.05 -5.02 -8.69
N PRO A 230 17.16 -6.24 -9.25
CA PRO A 230 18.45 -6.77 -9.74
C PRO A 230 19.09 -5.92 -10.84
N GLY A 231 18.32 -5.10 -11.56
CA GLY A 231 18.83 -4.18 -12.58
C GLY A 231 19.44 -2.88 -12.03
N TYR A 232 19.16 -2.53 -10.77
CA TYR A 232 19.59 -1.26 -10.16
C TYR A 232 20.38 -1.45 -8.86
N PHE A 233 20.28 -2.63 -8.25
CA PHE A 233 20.95 -2.96 -7.01
C PHE A 233 21.83 -4.19 -7.20
N LYS A 234 23.11 -4.06 -6.86
CA LYS A 234 24.10 -5.12 -7.00
C LYS A 234 24.09 -6.03 -5.77
N PHE A 235 23.22 -7.05 -5.80
CA PHE A 235 23.25 -8.12 -4.81
C PHE A 235 24.54 -8.94 -4.92
N LYS A 236 25.09 -9.34 -3.77
CA LYS A 236 26.24 -10.23 -3.69
C LYS A 236 25.78 -11.69 -3.78
N LYS A 237 26.68 -12.56 -4.23
CA LYS A 237 26.45 -14.00 -4.20
C LYS A 237 26.30 -14.43 -2.74
N GLY A 238 25.16 -15.04 -2.42
CA GLY A 238 24.81 -15.48 -1.06
C GLY A 238 23.76 -14.60 -0.37
N ASP A 239 23.45 -13.42 -0.91
CA ASP A 239 22.43 -12.55 -0.32
C ASP A 239 21.04 -13.21 -0.35
N ASN A 240 20.38 -13.19 0.80
CA ASN A 240 19.00 -13.59 0.98
C ASN A 240 18.09 -12.38 0.72
N VAL A 241 17.53 -12.34 -0.48
CA VAL A 241 16.65 -11.24 -0.93
C VAL A 241 15.20 -11.71 -0.99
N VAL A 242 14.30 -10.97 -0.35
CA VAL A 242 12.84 -11.18 -0.39
C VAL A 242 12.19 -10.08 -1.21
N PHE A 243 11.39 -10.44 -2.21
CA PHE A 243 10.59 -9.53 -3.03
C PHE A 243 9.13 -9.59 -2.55
N VAL A 244 8.55 -8.45 -2.18
CA VAL A 244 7.17 -8.40 -1.71
C VAL A 244 6.22 -8.17 -2.89
N ASN A 245 5.47 -9.21 -3.27
CA ASN A 245 4.34 -9.06 -4.18
C ASN A 245 3.16 -8.47 -3.39
N SER A 246 2.90 -7.17 -3.50
CA SER A 246 1.94 -6.46 -2.65
C SER A 246 0.46 -6.72 -2.97
N GLY A 247 0.17 -7.40 -4.07
CA GLY A 247 -1.20 -7.73 -4.46
C GLY A 247 -1.40 -7.99 -5.95
N ASN A 248 -2.59 -8.46 -6.30
CA ASN A 248 -2.96 -8.95 -7.63
C ASN A 248 -4.25 -8.34 -8.17
N SER A 249 -4.57 -7.10 -7.80
CA SER A 249 -5.89 -6.49 -8.04
C SER A 249 -6.28 -6.23 -9.51
N GLU A 250 -5.61 -6.88 -10.46
CA GLU A 250 -6.21 -7.27 -11.72
C GLU A 250 -7.25 -8.38 -11.50
N THR A 251 -8.50 -7.93 -11.49
CA THR A 251 -9.61 -8.57 -12.20
C THR A 251 -9.21 -9.61 -13.24
N VAL A 252 -9.02 -10.88 -12.85
CA VAL A 252 -9.43 -12.07 -13.64
C VAL A 252 -9.50 -13.29 -12.70
N LYS A 253 -10.62 -13.47 -12.00
CA LYS A 253 -11.16 -14.82 -11.75
C LYS A 253 -12.68 -14.74 -11.86
N HIS A 254 -13.16 -14.82 -13.09
CA HIS A 254 -14.48 -15.40 -13.38
C HIS A 254 -14.33 -16.91 -13.41
#